data_AF-X1MJL5-F1
#
_entry.id   AF-X1MJL5-F1
#
_cell.length_a   1.000
_cell.length_b   1.000
_cell.length_c   1.000
_cell.angle_alpha   90.00
_cell.angle_beta   90.00
_cell.angle_gamma   90.00
#
_symmetry.space_group_name_H-M   'P 1'
#
loop_
_entity.id
_entity.type
_entity.pdbx_description
1 polymer ?
#
loop_
_entity_poly.entity_id
_entity_poly.type
_entity_poly.pdbx_seq_one_letter_code
_entity_poly.pdbx_strand_id
1 'polypeptide(L)' 'SDVDLLIILRQSSKRFLDRIPDYLPDNLSVSCDVFPYTNEEIERMTQEGTPWIRHVLKEVVWL' A
#
# COMPACT_ATOMS: atom_id res chain seq x y z
N SER A 1 11.42 -2.30 15.32
CA SER A 1 11.53 -2.53 13.89
C SER A 1 10.17 -2.29 13.30
N ASP A 2 10.04 -1.31 12.42
CA ASP A 2 8.77 -0.90 11.85
C ASP A 2 8.47 -1.73 10.59
N VAL A 3 7.20 -1.87 10.23
CA VAL A 3 6.75 -2.71 9.11
C VAL A 3 5.95 -1.88 8.11
N ASP A 4 6.41 -1.83 6.87
CA ASP A 4 5.66 -1.24 5.75
C ASP A 4 4.80 -2.31 5.07
N LEU A 5 3.48 -2.08 4.98
CA LEU A 5 2.52 -2.99 4.36
C LEU A 5 1.86 -2.36 3.13
N LEU A 6 2.22 -2.86 1.95
CA LEU A 6 1.53 -2.54 0.70
C LEU A 6 0.33 -3.49 0.51
N ILE A 7 -0.88 -2.94 0.42
CA ILE A 7 -2.09 -3.71 0.13
C ILE A 7 -2.64 -3.28 -1.22
N ILE A 8 -2.77 -4.23 -2.15
CA ILE A 8 -3.36 -3.98 -3.47
C ILE A 8 -4.82 -4.42 -3.46
N LEU A 9 -5.72 -3.45 -3.43
CA LEU A 9 -7.16 -3.64 -3.44
C LEU A 9 -7.66 -3.80 -4.88
N ARG A 10 -8.67 -4.66 -5.07
CA ARG A 10 -9.33 -4.77 -6.37
C ARG A 10 -9.96 -3.44 -6.81
N GLN A 11 -10.62 -2.75 -5.88
CA GLN A 11 -11.27 -1.45 -6.05
C GLN A 11 -11.57 -0.83 -4.68
N SER A 12 -11.75 0.49 -4.61
CA SER A 12 -12.24 1.18 -3.42
C SER A 12 -12.91 2.51 -3.79
N SER A 13 -14.03 2.83 -3.14
CA SER A 13 -14.71 4.13 -3.28
C SER A 13 -14.23 5.17 -2.27
N LYS A 14 -13.47 4.75 -1.24
CA LYS A 14 -12.87 5.65 -0.24
C LYS A 14 -11.63 6.32 -0.83
N ARG A 15 -11.23 7.48 -0.32
CA ARG A 15 -9.93 8.09 -0.66
C ARG A 15 -8.81 7.33 0.04
N PHE A 16 -7.60 7.37 -0.51
CA PHE A 16 -6.42 6.65 0.02
C PHE A 16 -6.27 6.76 1.54
N LEU A 17 -6.25 7.98 2.10
CA LEU A 17 -6.07 8.20 3.55
C LEU A 17 -7.25 7.69 4.38
N ASP A 18 -8.47 7.75 3.85
CA ASP A 18 -9.68 7.30 4.55
C ASP A 18 -9.75 5.76 4.63
N ARG A 19 -8.94 5.04 3.84
CA ARG A 19 -8.84 3.58 3.83
C ARG A 19 -7.83 3.05 4.85
N ILE A 20 -6.79 3.82 5.19
CA ILE A 20 -5.68 3.36 6.05
C ILE A 20 -6.19 2.75 7.38
N PRO A 21 -7.13 3.38 8.10
CA PRO A 21 -7.63 2.82 9.36
C PRO A 21 -8.32 1.47 9.22
N ASP A 22 -8.86 1.11 8.05
CA ASP A 22 -9.54 -0.17 7.84
C ASP A 22 -8.55 -1.35 7.79
N TYR A 23 -7.26 -1.07 7.58
CA TYR A 23 -6.22 -2.08 7.37
C TYR A 23 -5.06 -1.99 8.36
N LEU A 24 -5.14 -1.08 9.34
CA LEU A 24 -4.17 -1.01 10.42
C LEU A 24 -4.36 -2.20 11.37
N PRO A 25 -3.31 -2.98 11.66
CA PRO A 25 -3.39 -4.09 12.59
C PRO A 25 -3.50 -3.59 14.03
N ASP A 26 -4.60 -3.94 14.72
CA ASP A 26 -4.86 -3.50 16.10
C ASP A 26 -3.89 -4.09 17.15
N ASN A 27 -3.22 -5.21 16.84
CA ASN A 27 -2.42 -5.99 17.80
C ASN A 27 -0.93 -6.09 17.44
N LEU A 28 -0.39 -5.12 16.73
CA LEU A 28 1.03 -5.12 16.39
C LEU A 28 1.86 -4.45 17.50
N SER A 29 2.84 -5.18 18.05
CA SER A 29 3.80 -4.62 19.02
C SER A 29 4.82 -3.65 18.40
N VAL A 30 4.70 -3.38 17.10
CA VAL A 30 5.61 -2.53 16.32
C VAL A 30 4.81 -1.54 15.47
N SER A 31 5.43 -0.42 15.10
CA SER A 31 4.79 0.54 14.20
C SER A 31 4.57 -0.09 12.83
N CYS A 32 3.40 0.14 12.25
CA CYS A 32 3.06 -0.35 10.91
C CYS A 32 2.49 0.78 10.07
N ASP A 33 3.14 1.03 8.93
CA ASP A 33 2.65 1.96 7.92
C ASP A 33 1.95 1.16 6.81
N VAL A 34 0.69 1.52 6.53
CA VAL A 34 -0.14 0.78 5.58
C VAL A 34 -0.43 1.64 4.35
N PHE A 35 -0.22 1.05 3.17
CA PHE A 35 -0.39 1.70 1.88
C PHE A 35 -1.47 0.97 1.06
N PRO A 36 -2.78 1.29 1.24
CA PRO A 36 -3.88 0.59 0.57
C PRO A 36 -4.20 1.19 -0.81
N TYR A 37 -3.40 0.80 -1.81
CA TYR A 37 -3.62 1.20 -3.21
C TYR A 37 -4.56 0.25 -3.94
N THR A 38 -5.31 0.75 -4.91
CA THR A 38 -6.10 -0.07 -5.83
C THR A 38 -5.25 -0.51 -7.02
N ASN A 39 -5.70 -1.56 -7.73
CA ASN A 39 -5.10 -1.98 -9.00
C ASN A 39 -4.94 -0.81 -9.99
N GLU A 40 -5.97 0.03 -10.12
CA GLU A 40 -5.95 1.21 -11.00
C GLU A 40 -4.89 2.22 -10.57
N GLU A 41 -4.77 2.50 -9.27
CA GLU A 41 -3.75 3.42 -8.74
C GLU A 41 -2.33 2.87 -8.96
N ILE A 42 -2.10 1.57 -8.72
CA ILE A 42 -0.80 0.92 -8.98
C ILE A 42 -0.44 0.98 -10.46
N GLU A 43 -1.39 0.65 -11.34
CA GLU A 43 -1.18 0.68 -12.79
C GLU A 43 -0.86 2.11 -13.25
N ARG A 44 -1.64 3.11 -12.82
CA ARG A 44 -1.40 4.51 -13.15
C ARG A 44 -0.02 4.97 -12.69
N MET A 45 0.38 4.70 -11.45
CA MET A 45 1.71 5.09 -10.96
C MET A 45 2.84 4.38 -11.71
N THR A 46 2.61 3.14 -12.16
CA THR A 46 3.58 2.39 -12.96
C THR A 46 3.76 3.00 -14.35
N GLN A 47 2.65 3.40 -14.98
CA GLN A 47 2.64 4.09 -16.27
C GLN A 47 3.26 5.49 -16.19
N GLU A 48 2.93 6.27 -15.14
CA GLU A 48 3.52 7.58 -14.85
C GLU A 48 5.01 7.47 -14.47
N GLY A 49 5.47 6.27 -14.13
CA GLY A 49 6.87 6.01 -13.83
C GLY A 49 7.31 6.55 -12.47
N THR A 50 6.38 6.64 -11.51
CA THR A 50 6.64 7.16 -10.17
C THR A 50 7.83 6.40 -9.53
N PRO A 51 8.91 7.08 -9.09
CA PRO A 51 10.10 6.40 -8.59
C PRO A 51 9.83 5.47 -7.41
N TRP A 52 8.91 5.87 -6.52
CA TRP A 52 8.52 5.10 -5.35
C TRP A 52 7.93 3.73 -5.72
N ILE A 53 6.93 3.67 -6.62
CA ILE A 53 6.30 2.38 -6.96
C ILE A 53 7.26 1.44 -7.66
N ARG A 54 8.16 1.98 -8.49
CA ARG A 54 9.20 1.19 -9.17
C ARG A 54 10.18 0.56 -8.20
N HIS A 55 10.45 1.21 -7.07
CA HIS A 55 11.33 0.70 -6.03
C HIS A 55 10.60 -0.34 -5.18
N VAL A 56 9.41 0.00 -4.67
CA VAL A 56 8.62 -0.90 -3.81
C VAL A 56 8.29 -2.21 -4.53
N LEU A 57 7.84 -2.18 -5.78
CA LEU A 57 7.51 -3.41 -6.52
C LEU A 57 8.72 -4.31 -6.82
N LYS A 58 9.96 -3.81 -6.71
CA LYS A 58 11.17 -4.63 -6.86
C LYS A 58 11.58 -5.32 -5.57
N GLU A 59 11.24 -4.74 -4.43
CA GLU A 59 11.71 -5.18 -3.11
C GLU A 59 10.61 -5.87 -2.29
N VAL A 60 9.35 -5.75 -2.73
CA VAL A 60 8.20 -6.33 -2.05
C VAL A 60 8.30 -7.86 -1.95
N VAL A 61 8.05 -8.35 -0.74
CA VAL A 61 7.83 -9.77 -0.48
C VAL A 61 6.33 -10.02 -0.52
N TRP A 62 5.89 -10.84 -1.49
CA TRP A 62 4.49 -11.23 -1.61
C TRP A 62 4.17 -12.34 -0.61
N LEU A 63 3.08 -12.15 0.15
CA LEU A 63 2.55 -13.11 1.11
C LEU A 63 1.29 -13.78 0.57
#